data_AF-A0A0D0BTT1-F1
#
_entry.id   AF-A0A0D0BTT1-F1
#
_cell.length_a   1.000
_cell.length_b   1.000
_cell.length_c   1.000
_cell.angle_alpha   90.00
_cell.angle_beta   90.00
_cell.angle_gamma   90.00
#
_symmetry.space_group_name_H-M   'P 1'
#
loop_
_entity.id
_entity.type
_entity.pdbx_description
1 polymer ?
#
loop_
_entity_poly.entity_id
_entity_poly.type
_entity_poly.pdbx_seq_one_letter_code
_entity_poly.pdbx_strand_id
1 'polypeptide(L)'
;MVTAKKCLGVIACSNESCGAIFRPHVSPEDLAKQQVSFCSHCTEQARLEYHPCESHSYLIRYGHIGNDISTLRYQYINGPPHSHSCIPDVACTTAAEDKRFKATYESCPKATPTQMMAGAPAPNGYGPGAAELGHKFRNQDYTGYLLWHLHARDGNGPTSAFGVFNKLGEWKALHPDVFPQDFTSSDMVCISLQTEWMQQQVLTDMGDVEDPLHGILSDAAHKYWEDPNGCLTVSSTFSPLLVQWVPVLFTYANGATTDHYQYHFLILIQRVAQTAIEQGLAINDDIFAGVVDFSDPQWNGFVNAFVACFLAQSDDYCSESQLRDVADTKGSFWMLCDSLTTMENHAEFNHTVAAIQRQWPKASQWLSWWLTPDHARMLFPSQHTMPENLADKLPDATNAEEAMHATIYCIVGSLHNPLFQGLDGPLNVEKAFRMQTESALCK
;
A
#
# COMPACT_ATOMS: atom_id res chain seq x y z
N MET A 1 43.15 -6.07 -7.32
CA MET A 1 42.70 -7.05 -6.30
C MET A 1 42.84 -8.45 -6.87
N VAL A 2 43.39 -9.40 -6.13
CA VAL A 2 43.50 -10.80 -6.56
C VAL A 2 42.59 -11.64 -5.68
N THR A 3 41.73 -12.45 -6.30
CA THR A 3 40.91 -13.45 -5.60
C THR A 3 41.39 -14.83 -6.00
N ALA A 4 41.76 -15.64 -5.02
CA ALA A 4 42.13 -17.04 -5.23
C ALA A 4 40.97 -17.97 -4.85
N LYS A 5 40.73 -19.01 -5.64
CA LYS A 5 39.77 -20.08 -5.33
C LYS A 5 40.47 -21.43 -5.39
N LYS A 6 40.43 -22.18 -4.29
CA LYS A 6 40.91 -23.57 -4.20
C LYS A 6 39.80 -24.53 -4.60
N CYS A 7 40.12 -25.50 -5.44
CA CYS A 7 39.23 -26.63 -5.68
C CYS A 7 39.22 -27.55 -4.45
N LEU A 8 38.04 -27.89 -3.93
CA LEU A 8 37.91 -28.80 -2.80
C LEU A 8 38.01 -30.28 -3.22
N GLY A 9 38.06 -30.58 -4.53
CA GLY A 9 38.02 -31.96 -5.02
C GLY A 9 36.60 -32.53 -5.00
N VAL A 10 36.46 -33.81 -4.67
CA VAL A 10 35.18 -34.54 -4.72
C VAL A 10 35.00 -35.44 -3.52
N ILE A 11 33.74 -35.81 -3.25
CA ILE A 11 33.42 -36.91 -2.34
C ILE A 11 32.86 -38.05 -3.17
N ALA A 12 33.42 -39.26 -3.03
CA ALA A 12 32.97 -40.44 -3.75
C ALA A 12 32.37 -41.46 -2.78
N CYS A 13 31.42 -42.25 -3.27
CA CYS A 13 30.95 -43.43 -2.56
C CYS A 13 32.06 -44.49 -2.50
N SER A 14 32.32 -45.06 -1.32
CA SER A 14 33.33 -46.12 -1.14
C SER A 14 32.93 -47.44 -1.81
N ASN A 15 31.67 -47.60 -2.23
CA ASN A 15 31.25 -48.73 -3.05
C ASN A 15 31.54 -48.43 -4.53
N GLU A 16 32.53 -49.14 -5.09
CA GLU A 16 32.96 -49.03 -6.48
C GLU A 16 31.83 -49.27 -7.50
N SER A 17 30.84 -50.12 -7.18
CA SER A 17 29.71 -50.39 -8.08
C SER A 17 28.67 -49.27 -8.08
N CYS A 18 28.70 -48.34 -7.13
CA CYS A 18 27.77 -47.21 -7.05
C CYS A 18 28.19 -46.06 -7.97
N GLY A 19 29.49 -45.74 -8.01
CA GLY A 19 30.03 -44.65 -8.84
C GLY A 19 29.51 -43.24 -8.53
N ALA A 20 28.78 -43.05 -7.43
CA ALA A 20 28.22 -41.74 -7.06
C ALA A 20 29.31 -40.76 -6.60
N ILE A 21 29.24 -39.54 -7.12
CA ILE A 21 30.19 -38.45 -6.84
C ILE A 21 29.41 -37.21 -6.38
N PHE A 22 29.84 -36.64 -5.26
CA PHE A 22 29.19 -35.52 -4.58
C PHE A 22 30.12 -34.31 -4.51
N ARG A 23 29.50 -33.13 -4.43
CA ARG A 23 30.20 -31.87 -4.21
C ARG A 23 30.57 -31.72 -2.73
N PRO A 24 31.85 -31.44 -2.40
CA PRO A 24 32.23 -31.08 -1.03
C PRO A 24 31.54 -29.77 -0.59
N HIS A 25 31.01 -29.73 0.63
CA HIS A 25 30.53 -28.47 1.22
C HIS A 25 31.68 -27.45 1.38
N VAL A 26 31.35 -26.17 1.21
CA VAL A 26 32.34 -25.07 1.28
C VAL A 26 32.73 -24.76 2.72
N SER A 27 31.79 -24.92 3.67
CA SER A 27 32.05 -24.77 5.10
C SER A 27 32.86 -25.96 5.63
N PRO A 28 33.96 -25.76 6.37
CA PRO A 28 34.72 -26.84 6.97
C PRO A 28 33.89 -27.72 7.91
N GLU A 29 32.97 -27.12 8.67
CA GLU A 29 32.11 -27.84 9.61
C GLU A 29 31.14 -28.79 8.88
N ASP A 30 30.52 -28.30 7.81
CA ASP A 30 29.57 -29.11 7.04
C ASP A 30 30.27 -30.15 6.17
N LEU A 31 31.49 -29.86 5.71
CA LEU A 31 32.33 -30.84 5.04
C LEU A 31 32.69 -32.00 5.97
N ALA A 32 33.00 -31.72 7.25
CA ALA A 32 33.26 -32.76 8.24
C ALA A 32 32.01 -33.64 8.49
N LYS A 33 30.81 -33.03 8.57
CA LYS A 33 29.53 -33.77 8.67
C LYS A 33 29.27 -34.63 7.43
N GLN A 34 29.62 -34.13 6.24
CA GLN A 34 29.45 -34.85 4.98
C GLN A 34 30.31 -36.11 4.91
N GLN A 35 31.56 -36.04 5.40
CA GLN A 35 32.49 -37.18 5.40
C GLN A 35 32.08 -38.32 6.32
N VAL A 36 31.32 -38.03 7.38
CA VAL A 36 30.79 -39.06 8.30
C VAL A 36 29.40 -39.58 7.90
N SER A 37 28.82 -39.04 6.82
CA SER A 37 27.52 -39.45 6.31
C SER A 37 27.63 -40.67 5.40
N PHE A 38 26.52 -41.40 5.25
CA PHE A 38 26.42 -42.52 4.33
C PHE A 38 25.91 -42.10 2.96
N CYS A 39 26.25 -42.87 1.93
CA CYS A 39 25.80 -42.64 0.57
C CYS A 39 24.29 -42.86 0.44
N SER A 40 23.59 -41.86 -0.09
CA SER A 40 22.14 -41.90 -0.35
C SER A 40 21.76 -42.63 -1.65
N HIS A 41 22.74 -42.99 -2.49
CA HIS A 41 22.50 -43.56 -3.82
C HIS A 41 22.73 -45.07 -3.92
N CYS A 42 23.40 -45.68 -2.94
CA CYS A 42 23.55 -47.13 -2.88
C CYS A 42 22.67 -47.73 -1.79
N THR A 43 22.12 -48.91 -2.06
CA THR A 43 21.33 -49.69 -1.09
C THR A 43 22.14 -50.13 0.13
N GLU A 44 23.46 -50.22 -0.01
CA GLU A 44 24.38 -50.63 1.05
C GLU A 44 24.77 -49.50 2.01
N GLN A 45 24.33 -48.26 1.75
CA GLN A 45 24.68 -47.09 2.55
C GLN A 45 26.19 -47.02 2.85
N ALA A 46 27.00 -47.22 1.81
CA ALA A 46 28.45 -47.21 1.93
C ALA A 46 28.98 -45.84 2.38
N ARG A 47 30.20 -45.81 2.91
CA ARG A 47 30.80 -44.57 3.43
C ARG A 47 31.15 -43.61 2.30
N LEU A 48 31.22 -42.33 2.64
CA LEU A 48 31.64 -41.28 1.74
C LEU A 48 33.13 -40.97 1.96
N GLU A 49 33.93 -41.07 0.91
CA GLU A 49 35.37 -40.80 0.92
C GLU A 49 35.68 -39.46 0.28
N TYR A 50 36.48 -38.65 0.96
CA TYR A 50 36.88 -37.33 0.47
C TYR A 50 38.20 -37.38 -0.29
N HIS A 51 38.18 -36.93 -1.54
CA HIS A 51 39.33 -36.86 -2.43
C HIS A 51 39.67 -35.38 -2.70
N PRO A 52 40.63 -34.79 -1.95
CA PRO A 52 40.97 -33.38 -2.08
C PRO A 52 41.67 -33.05 -3.41
N CYS A 53 41.60 -31.78 -3.83
CA CYS A 53 42.30 -31.27 -5.00
C CYS A 53 43.30 -30.18 -4.61
N GLU A 54 44.46 -30.17 -5.28
CA GLU A 54 45.50 -29.15 -5.10
C GLU A 54 45.37 -27.95 -6.05
N SER A 55 44.42 -28.00 -6.98
CA SER A 55 44.27 -26.95 -7.99
C SER A 55 43.74 -25.64 -7.39
N HIS A 56 44.42 -24.54 -7.70
CA HIS A 56 44.04 -23.18 -7.32
C HIS A 56 43.90 -22.32 -8.57
N SER A 57 42.79 -21.59 -8.68
CA SER A 57 42.59 -20.60 -9.73
C SER A 57 42.66 -19.20 -9.18
N TYR A 58 43.13 -18.26 -10.00
CA TYR A 58 43.31 -16.87 -9.61
C TYR A 58 42.55 -15.95 -10.57
N LEU A 59 41.72 -15.06 -10.01
CA LEU A 59 41.07 -13.97 -10.72
C LEU A 59 41.73 -12.66 -10.31
N ILE A 60 42.41 -12.02 -11.24
CA ILE A 60 43.09 -10.74 -11.05
C ILE A 60 42.20 -9.65 -11.62
N ARG A 61 41.81 -8.69 -10.78
CA ARG A 61 41.08 -7.47 -11.15
C ARG A 61 42.04 -6.28 -11.16
N TYR A 62 42.16 -5.60 -12.28
CA TYR A 62 43.12 -4.49 -12.49
C TYR A 62 42.57 -3.41 -13.43
N GLY A 63 43.26 -2.27 -13.52
CA GLY A 63 42.94 -1.22 -14.50
C GLY A 63 41.75 -0.31 -14.17
N HIS A 64 41.17 -0.42 -12.98
CA HIS A 64 40.04 0.43 -12.55
C HIS A 64 40.49 1.89 -12.33
N ILE A 65 39.86 2.82 -13.04
CA ILE A 65 40.11 4.27 -12.92
C ILE A 65 38.93 4.91 -12.18
N GLY A 66 39.17 5.44 -10.98
CA GLY A 66 38.13 6.08 -10.16
C GLY A 66 37.01 5.10 -9.80
N ASN A 67 35.76 5.50 -10.07
CA ASN A 67 34.54 4.69 -9.88
C ASN A 67 33.97 4.14 -11.20
N ASP A 68 34.68 4.32 -12.33
CA ASP A 68 34.20 3.88 -13.64
C ASP A 68 34.47 2.38 -13.85
N ILE A 69 33.46 1.57 -13.55
CA ILE A 69 33.48 0.10 -13.70
C ILE A 69 33.82 -0.34 -15.13
N SER A 70 33.57 0.48 -16.17
CA SER A 70 33.86 0.11 -17.55
C SER A 70 35.37 -0.04 -17.84
N THR A 71 36.22 0.57 -17.02
CA THR A 71 37.68 0.47 -17.12
C THR A 71 38.26 -0.79 -16.47
N LEU A 72 37.43 -1.52 -15.70
CA LEU A 72 37.85 -2.70 -14.95
C LEU A 72 38.21 -3.87 -15.89
N ARG A 73 39.44 -4.37 -15.77
CA ARG A 73 39.96 -5.51 -16.52
C ARG A 73 40.11 -6.74 -15.62
N TYR A 74 39.99 -7.90 -16.25
CA TYR A 74 40.08 -9.21 -15.59
C TYR A 74 41.13 -10.08 -16.28
N GLN A 75 41.96 -10.75 -15.49
CA GLN A 75 42.82 -11.83 -15.96
C GLN A 75 42.53 -13.08 -15.12
N TYR A 76 42.26 -14.19 -15.80
CA TYR A 76 42.03 -15.48 -15.15
C TYR A 76 43.23 -16.39 -15.39
N ILE A 77 43.75 -16.97 -14.31
CA ILE A 77 44.87 -17.91 -14.34
C ILE A 77 44.36 -19.25 -13.79
N ASN A 78 44.37 -20.26 -14.65
CA ASN A 78 44.03 -21.63 -14.29
C ASN A 78 45.13 -22.25 -13.43
N GLY A 79 44.74 -23.07 -12.47
CA GLY A 79 45.66 -23.92 -11.72
C GLY A 79 46.11 -25.15 -12.51
N PRO A 80 46.90 -26.03 -11.88
CA PRO A 80 47.20 -27.35 -12.43
C PRO A 80 45.93 -28.13 -12.79
N PRO A 81 46.00 -29.07 -13.76
CA PRO A 81 44.88 -29.95 -14.11
C PRO A 81 44.32 -30.68 -12.88
N HIS A 82 43.00 -30.91 -12.88
CA HIS A 82 42.34 -31.65 -11.82
C HIS A 82 42.62 -33.15 -11.95
N SER A 83 42.89 -33.82 -10.82
CA SER A 83 43.15 -35.27 -10.72
C SER A 83 41.94 -36.08 -10.23
N HIS A 84 40.74 -35.51 -10.31
CA HIS A 84 39.50 -36.15 -9.88
C HIS A 84 38.45 -36.06 -10.98
N SER A 85 37.44 -36.92 -10.91
CA SER A 85 36.29 -36.90 -11.80
C SER A 85 35.54 -35.56 -11.72
N CYS A 86 34.91 -35.16 -12.83
CA CYS A 86 34.04 -33.99 -12.85
C CYS A 86 32.79 -34.26 -12.00
N ILE A 87 32.38 -33.29 -11.18
CA ILE A 87 31.13 -33.38 -10.41
C ILE A 87 29.96 -33.25 -11.40
N PRO A 88 29.01 -34.20 -11.43
CA PRO A 88 27.93 -34.22 -12.41
C PRO A 88 26.90 -33.09 -12.24
N ASP A 89 26.88 -32.43 -11.07
CA ASP A 89 25.94 -31.34 -10.81
C ASP A 89 26.41 -30.03 -11.45
N VAL A 90 25.84 -29.75 -12.63
CA VAL A 90 26.19 -28.59 -13.45
C VAL A 90 25.69 -27.32 -12.75
N ALA A 91 26.63 -26.56 -12.17
CA ALA A 91 26.32 -25.32 -11.45
C ALA A 91 25.67 -24.23 -12.33
N CYS A 92 25.76 -24.37 -13.65
CA CYS A 92 25.27 -23.42 -14.63
C CYS A 92 24.48 -24.13 -15.72
N THR A 93 23.45 -23.48 -16.23
CA THR A 93 22.83 -23.86 -17.50
C THR A 93 23.74 -23.47 -18.65
N THR A 94 23.62 -24.17 -19.78
CA THR A 94 24.24 -23.76 -21.04
C THR A 94 23.36 -22.75 -21.76
N ALA A 95 23.95 -21.95 -22.66
CA ALA A 95 23.20 -20.99 -23.46
C ALA A 95 22.08 -21.64 -24.31
N ALA A 96 22.24 -22.91 -24.71
CA ALA A 96 21.21 -23.65 -25.43
C ALA A 96 20.06 -24.08 -24.53
N GLU A 97 20.34 -24.43 -23.27
CA GLU A 97 19.34 -24.74 -22.25
C GLU A 97 18.52 -23.49 -21.89
N ASP A 98 19.19 -22.35 -21.67
CA ASP A 98 18.54 -21.06 -21.40
C ASP A 98 17.64 -20.63 -22.57
N LYS A 99 18.11 -20.80 -23.82
CA LYS A 99 17.32 -20.46 -25.01
C LYS A 99 16.05 -21.31 -25.12
N ARG A 100 16.14 -22.61 -24.82
CA ARG A 100 14.97 -23.51 -24.83
C ARG A 100 14.00 -23.22 -23.69
N PHE A 101 14.52 -22.90 -22.50
CA PHE A 101 13.69 -22.48 -21.38
C PHE A 101 12.92 -21.20 -21.71
N LYS A 102 13.59 -20.21 -22.31
CA LYS A 102 12.95 -18.96 -22.74
C LYS A 102 11.84 -19.19 -23.78
N ALA A 103 12.05 -20.06 -24.77
CA ALA A 103 11.01 -20.41 -25.74
C ALA A 103 9.80 -21.10 -25.08
N THR A 104 10.05 -21.91 -24.05
CA THR A 104 8.98 -22.57 -23.26
C THR A 104 8.17 -21.54 -22.47
N TYR A 105 8.86 -20.60 -21.80
CA TYR A 105 8.23 -19.46 -21.12
C TYR A 105 7.35 -18.63 -22.08
N GLU A 106 7.85 -18.29 -23.27
CA GLU A 106 7.09 -17.50 -24.26
C GLU A 106 5.80 -18.20 -24.71
N SER A 107 5.77 -19.53 -24.70
CA SER A 107 4.55 -20.30 -25.01
C SER A 107 3.57 -20.40 -23.84
N CYS A 108 4.02 -20.20 -22.60
CA CYS A 108 3.24 -20.36 -21.38
C CYS A 108 3.63 -19.30 -20.32
N PRO A 109 3.43 -17.99 -20.59
CA PRO A 109 3.98 -16.91 -19.77
C PRO A 109 3.31 -16.75 -18.40
N LYS A 110 2.29 -17.54 -18.06
CA LYS A 110 1.59 -17.53 -16.76
C LYS A 110 1.84 -18.81 -15.94
N ALA A 111 2.71 -19.71 -16.41
CA ALA A 111 2.97 -20.97 -15.72
C ALA A 111 3.72 -20.75 -14.40
N THR A 112 3.25 -21.39 -13.33
CA THR A 112 3.98 -21.48 -12.06
C THR A 112 5.25 -22.34 -12.22
N PRO A 113 6.24 -22.25 -11.31
CA PRO A 113 7.46 -23.06 -11.38
C PRO A 113 7.16 -24.56 -11.48
N THR A 114 6.18 -25.06 -10.72
CA THR A 114 5.76 -26.46 -10.75
C THR A 114 5.13 -26.84 -12.09
N GLN A 115 4.26 -25.99 -12.65
CA GLN A 115 3.65 -26.23 -13.97
C GLN A 115 4.70 -26.17 -15.09
N MET A 116 5.64 -25.24 -14.98
CA MET A 116 6.76 -25.10 -15.91
C MET A 116 7.65 -26.35 -15.91
N MET A 117 7.92 -26.91 -14.73
CA MET A 117 8.68 -28.15 -14.57
C MET A 117 7.94 -29.38 -15.10
N ALA A 118 6.63 -29.46 -14.88
CA ALA A 118 5.80 -30.59 -15.29
C ALA A 118 5.48 -30.59 -16.79
N GLY A 119 5.46 -29.41 -17.43
CA GLY A 119 5.07 -29.26 -18.83
C GLY A 119 3.55 -29.09 -19.02
N ALA A 120 3.13 -28.78 -20.24
CA ALA A 120 1.73 -28.54 -20.57
C ALA A 120 0.93 -29.87 -20.62
N PRO A 121 -0.35 -29.90 -20.19
CA PRO A 121 -1.20 -31.08 -20.34
C PRO A 121 -1.38 -31.46 -21.82
N ALA A 122 -1.20 -32.74 -22.14
CA ALA A 122 -1.36 -33.32 -23.47
C ALA A 122 -2.24 -34.58 -23.41
N PRO A 123 -2.84 -35.04 -24.54
CA PRO A 123 -3.73 -36.21 -24.55
C PRO A 123 -3.10 -37.51 -23.98
N ASN A 124 -1.76 -37.58 -23.93
CA ASN A 124 -1.00 -38.75 -23.50
C ASN A 124 -0.23 -38.52 -22.19
N GLY A 125 -0.58 -37.49 -21.42
CA GLY A 125 0.12 -37.11 -20.18
C GLY A 125 0.53 -35.64 -20.17
N TYR A 126 1.76 -35.34 -19.80
CA TYR A 126 2.33 -33.98 -19.90
C TYR A 126 3.35 -33.93 -21.04
N GLY A 127 3.40 -32.80 -21.74
CA GLY A 127 4.46 -32.50 -22.71
C GLY A 127 5.81 -32.26 -22.01
N PRO A 128 6.90 -32.08 -22.77
CA PRO A 128 8.24 -31.89 -22.22
C PRO A 128 8.30 -30.63 -21.35
N GLY A 129 8.51 -30.82 -20.05
CA GLY A 129 8.64 -29.74 -19.07
C GLY A 129 10.08 -29.21 -18.95
N ALA A 130 10.25 -28.09 -18.22
CA ALA A 130 11.55 -27.48 -18.01
C ALA A 130 12.59 -28.45 -17.41
N ALA A 131 12.14 -29.45 -16.63
CA ALA A 131 12.97 -30.52 -16.06
C ALA A 131 13.71 -31.38 -17.10
N GLU A 132 13.22 -31.40 -18.36
CA GLU A 132 13.83 -32.09 -19.50
C GLU A 132 14.80 -31.20 -20.29
N LEU A 133 14.76 -29.88 -20.06
CA LEU A 133 15.58 -28.91 -20.79
C LEU A 133 17.02 -28.83 -20.26
N GLY A 134 17.26 -29.29 -19.03
CA GLY A 134 18.57 -29.27 -18.37
C GLY A 134 18.49 -29.69 -16.90
N HIS A 135 19.59 -30.22 -16.35
CA HIS A 135 19.62 -30.77 -14.99
C HIS A 135 19.20 -29.75 -13.92
N LYS A 136 19.61 -28.48 -14.09
CA LYS A 136 19.36 -27.41 -13.12
C LYS A 136 17.89 -27.01 -13.01
N PHE A 137 17.11 -27.17 -14.09
CA PHE A 137 15.68 -26.86 -14.10
C PHE A 137 14.81 -27.92 -13.39
N ARG A 138 15.42 -29.03 -12.95
CA ARG A 138 14.77 -29.98 -12.02
C ARG A 138 14.65 -29.45 -10.60
N ASN A 139 15.35 -28.34 -10.30
CA ASN A 139 15.23 -27.64 -9.03
C ASN A 139 14.12 -26.58 -9.15
N GLN A 140 13.09 -26.70 -8.31
CA GLN A 140 11.93 -25.80 -8.29
C GLN A 140 12.32 -24.36 -7.93
N ASP A 141 13.20 -24.18 -6.96
CA ASP A 141 13.64 -22.86 -6.51
C ASP A 141 14.42 -22.14 -7.62
N TYR A 142 15.29 -22.86 -8.32
CA TYR A 142 16.04 -22.32 -9.45
C TYR A 142 15.12 -21.96 -10.62
N THR A 143 14.15 -22.82 -10.94
CA THR A 143 13.14 -22.56 -11.97
C THR A 143 12.28 -21.35 -11.60
N GLY A 144 11.91 -21.22 -10.32
CA GLY A 144 11.17 -20.07 -9.80
C GLY A 144 11.97 -18.76 -9.87
N TYR A 145 13.25 -18.79 -9.50
CA TYR A 145 14.15 -17.65 -9.63
C TYR A 145 14.27 -17.17 -11.09
N LEU A 146 14.40 -18.11 -12.04
CA LEU A 146 14.53 -17.77 -13.45
C LEU A 146 13.21 -17.20 -14.02
N LEU A 147 12.08 -17.79 -13.65
CA LEU A 147 10.74 -17.29 -14.00
C LEU A 147 10.54 -15.86 -13.49
N TRP A 148 10.86 -15.60 -12.22
CA TRP A 148 10.79 -14.26 -11.64
C TRP A 148 11.58 -13.23 -12.46
N HIS A 149 12.81 -13.57 -12.85
CA HIS A 149 13.64 -12.71 -13.68
C HIS A 149 13.06 -12.45 -15.08
N LEU A 150 12.46 -13.47 -15.72
CA LEU A 150 11.83 -13.32 -17.03
C LEU A 150 10.55 -12.47 -16.94
N HIS A 151 9.70 -12.70 -15.94
CA HIS A 151 8.54 -11.86 -15.70
C HIS A 151 8.95 -10.40 -15.46
N ALA A 152 9.94 -10.17 -14.60
CA ALA A 152 10.44 -8.82 -14.31
C ALA A 152 10.96 -8.11 -15.57
N ARG A 153 11.64 -8.83 -16.47
CA ARG A 153 12.16 -8.30 -17.73
C ARG A 153 11.05 -7.95 -18.73
N ASP A 154 9.97 -8.73 -18.77
CA ASP A 154 8.88 -8.52 -19.73
C ASP A 154 7.76 -7.61 -19.20
N GLY A 155 7.97 -6.94 -18.05
CA GLY A 155 6.95 -6.09 -17.46
C GLY A 155 5.77 -6.86 -16.84
N ASN A 156 5.88 -8.18 -16.74
CA ASN A 156 4.89 -9.06 -16.12
C ASN A 156 5.27 -9.45 -14.69
N GLY A 157 6.40 -8.94 -14.21
CA GLY A 157 6.89 -9.17 -12.86
C GLY A 157 6.04 -8.39 -11.86
N PRO A 158 5.76 -8.98 -10.68
CA PRO A 158 4.95 -8.32 -9.65
C PRO A 158 5.53 -6.99 -9.15
N THR A 159 6.79 -6.69 -9.45
CA THR A 159 7.56 -5.50 -9.07
C THR A 159 8.00 -4.62 -10.27
N SER A 160 7.60 -4.96 -11.49
CA SER A 160 7.95 -4.14 -12.68
C SER A 160 6.98 -2.96 -12.82
N ALA A 161 7.44 -1.81 -13.32
CA ALA A 161 6.61 -0.62 -13.48
C ALA A 161 5.36 -0.88 -14.35
N PHE A 162 5.53 -1.57 -15.48
CA PHE A 162 4.40 -2.00 -16.32
C PHE A 162 3.49 -3.03 -15.62
N GLY A 163 4.06 -3.88 -14.77
CA GLY A 163 3.30 -4.84 -13.98
C GLY A 163 2.36 -4.17 -12.97
N VAL A 164 2.75 -3.03 -12.40
CA VAL A 164 1.88 -2.26 -11.50
C VAL A 164 0.69 -1.67 -12.26
N PHE A 165 0.91 -1.06 -13.42
CA PHE A 165 -0.19 -0.52 -14.24
C PHE A 165 -1.12 -1.63 -14.75
N ASN A 166 -0.58 -2.77 -15.20
CA ASN A 166 -1.38 -3.91 -15.62
C ASN A 166 -2.22 -4.46 -14.46
N LYS A 167 -1.64 -4.60 -13.26
CA LYS A 167 -2.38 -5.03 -12.07
C LYS A 167 -3.47 -4.05 -11.66
N LEU A 168 -3.24 -2.74 -11.78
CA LEU A 168 -4.30 -1.75 -11.52
C LEU A 168 -5.44 -1.89 -12.54
N GLY A 169 -5.11 -2.14 -13.81
CA GLY A 169 -6.10 -2.44 -14.85
C GLY A 169 -6.89 -3.73 -14.55
N GLU A 170 -6.21 -4.80 -14.14
CA GLU A 170 -6.82 -6.06 -13.73
C GLU A 170 -7.73 -5.87 -12.51
N TRP A 171 -7.28 -5.10 -11.51
CA TRP A 171 -8.06 -4.79 -10.32
C TRP A 171 -9.34 -4.01 -10.69
N LYS A 172 -9.24 -2.95 -11.50
CA LYS A 172 -10.40 -2.19 -11.99
C LYS A 172 -11.38 -3.10 -12.76
N ALA A 173 -10.89 -4.05 -13.54
CA ALA A 173 -11.73 -5.00 -14.28
C ALA A 173 -12.45 -6.01 -13.36
N LEU A 174 -11.88 -6.32 -12.19
CA LEU A 174 -12.51 -7.17 -11.16
C LEU A 174 -13.57 -6.43 -10.34
N HIS A 175 -13.51 -5.10 -10.29
CA HIS A 175 -14.41 -4.23 -9.52
C HIS A 175 -15.17 -3.24 -10.43
N PRO A 176 -15.99 -3.72 -11.38
CA PRO A 176 -16.70 -2.86 -12.34
C PRO A 176 -17.77 -1.97 -11.71
N ASP A 177 -18.20 -2.28 -10.49
CA ASP A 177 -19.20 -1.57 -9.68
C ASP A 177 -18.60 -0.45 -8.81
N VAL A 178 -17.26 -0.34 -8.79
CA VAL A 178 -16.53 0.70 -8.08
C VAL A 178 -16.17 1.79 -9.07
N PHE A 179 -16.47 3.05 -8.75
CA PHE A 179 -15.93 4.23 -9.42
C PHE A 179 -14.46 4.40 -9.00
N PRO A 180 -13.49 4.14 -9.89
CA PRO A 180 -12.08 4.30 -9.58
C PRO A 180 -11.53 5.54 -10.30
N GLN A 181 -10.98 6.48 -9.55
CA GLN A 181 -10.26 7.62 -10.13
C GLN A 181 -8.82 7.60 -9.62
N ASP A 182 -7.88 7.58 -10.55
CA ASP A 182 -6.45 7.53 -10.27
C ASP A 182 -5.71 8.71 -10.90
N PHE A 183 -4.64 9.13 -10.24
CA PHE A 183 -3.74 10.18 -10.71
C PHE A 183 -2.30 9.79 -10.44
N THR A 184 -1.41 10.11 -11.37
CA THR A 184 0.03 9.86 -11.25
C THR A 184 0.80 11.01 -11.88
N SER A 185 1.63 11.68 -11.09
CA SER A 185 2.64 12.66 -11.51
C SER A 185 4.04 12.14 -11.19
N SER A 186 5.04 13.02 -11.27
CA SER A 186 6.43 12.74 -10.87
C SER A 186 6.59 12.34 -9.40
N ASP A 187 5.69 12.78 -8.54
CA ASP A 187 5.83 12.80 -7.09
C ASP A 187 4.54 12.40 -6.34
N MET A 188 3.38 12.44 -7.02
CA MET A 188 2.09 12.12 -6.43
C MET A 188 1.42 10.95 -7.16
N VAL A 189 0.97 9.97 -6.39
CA VAL A 189 0.15 8.84 -6.81
C VAL A 189 -1.04 8.76 -5.88
N CYS A 190 -2.24 8.97 -6.43
CA CYS A 190 -3.49 8.87 -5.69
C CYS A 190 -4.46 7.93 -6.42
N ILE A 191 -5.22 7.14 -5.66
CA ILE A 191 -6.27 6.25 -6.17
C ILE A 191 -7.48 6.37 -5.24
N SER A 192 -8.54 6.99 -5.74
CA SER A 192 -9.82 7.13 -5.05
C SER A 192 -10.82 6.06 -5.49
N LEU A 193 -11.54 5.52 -4.52
CA LEU A 193 -12.52 4.45 -4.68
C LEU A 193 -13.85 4.87 -4.06
N GLN A 194 -14.93 4.69 -4.82
CA GLN A 194 -16.29 4.89 -4.32
C GLN A 194 -17.25 3.88 -4.95
N THR A 195 -18.11 3.22 -4.15
CA THR A 195 -19.18 2.36 -4.66
C THR A 195 -20.45 3.17 -4.89
N GLU A 196 -21.41 2.62 -5.64
CA GLU A 196 -22.73 3.23 -5.79
C GLU A 196 -23.43 3.43 -4.44
N TRP A 197 -23.31 2.48 -3.50
CA TRP A 197 -23.89 2.61 -2.17
C TRP A 197 -23.25 3.76 -1.37
N MET A 198 -21.92 3.92 -1.42
CA MET A 198 -21.23 5.06 -0.80
C MET A 198 -21.75 6.38 -1.37
N GLN A 199 -21.92 6.46 -2.70
CA GLN A 199 -22.45 7.65 -3.37
C GLN A 199 -23.87 8.00 -2.90
N GLN A 200 -24.72 6.99 -2.65
CA GLN A 200 -26.07 7.19 -2.14
C GLN A 200 -26.10 7.77 -0.71
N GLN A 201 -25.03 7.59 0.08
CA GLN A 201 -24.97 8.15 1.43
C GLN A 201 -24.58 9.65 1.43
N VAL A 202 -23.93 10.14 0.38
CA VAL A 202 -23.32 11.50 0.31
C VAL A 202 -24.33 12.62 0.61
N LEU A 203 -25.54 12.53 0.06
CA LEU A 203 -26.65 13.45 0.31
C LEU A 203 -27.89 12.62 0.65
N THR A 204 -27.93 12.11 1.88
CA THR A 204 -29.09 11.35 2.36
C THR A 204 -30.24 12.30 2.71
N ASP A 205 -31.44 12.02 2.20
CA ASP A 205 -32.65 12.79 2.48
C ASP A 205 -33.10 12.56 3.94
N MET A 206 -32.61 13.42 4.83
CA MET A 206 -32.97 13.45 6.25
C MET A 206 -33.90 14.64 6.48
N GLY A 207 -35.16 14.51 6.08
CA GLY A 207 -36.14 15.61 6.10
C GLY A 207 -36.20 16.37 7.44
N ASP A 208 -36.38 17.69 7.36
CA ASP A 208 -36.66 18.67 8.44
C ASP A 208 -36.02 18.41 9.83
N VAL A 209 -34.84 17.79 9.89
CA VAL A 209 -34.09 17.71 11.14
C VAL A 209 -33.29 19.01 11.29
N GLU A 210 -33.72 19.93 12.15
CA GLU A 210 -33.01 21.18 12.51
C GLU A 210 -31.66 20.95 13.23
N ASP A 211 -31.07 19.75 13.18
CA ASP A 211 -29.92 19.35 13.99
C ASP A 211 -28.60 19.55 13.20
N PRO A 212 -27.50 20.07 13.78
CA PRO A 212 -26.28 20.43 13.07
C PRO A 212 -25.39 19.22 12.71
N LEU A 213 -25.97 18.02 12.60
CA LEU A 213 -25.29 16.76 12.23
C LEU A 213 -25.06 16.61 10.71
N HIS A 214 -25.28 17.68 9.94
CA HIS A 214 -25.11 17.71 8.50
C HIS A 214 -23.64 17.99 8.16
N GLY A 215 -22.91 16.98 7.70
CA GLY A 215 -21.57 17.18 7.17
C GLY A 215 -20.84 15.89 6.81
N ILE A 216 -19.79 16.07 6.02
CA ILE A 216 -18.81 15.02 5.71
C ILE A 216 -17.58 15.26 6.58
N LEU A 217 -17.13 14.22 7.28
CA LEU A 217 -15.86 14.19 7.99
C LEU A 217 -14.77 13.59 7.10
N SER A 218 -13.51 14.01 7.24
CA SER A 218 -12.40 13.36 6.55
C SER A 218 -11.13 13.30 7.41
N ASP A 219 -10.47 12.14 7.40
CA ASP A 219 -9.24 11.85 8.15
C ASP A 219 -8.30 10.91 7.36
N ALA A 220 -7.01 10.88 7.70
CA ALA A 220 -5.98 10.10 7.03
C ALA A 220 -5.26 9.11 7.96
N ALA A 221 -5.33 7.81 7.62
CA ALA A 221 -4.60 6.74 8.30
C ALA A 221 -3.22 6.47 7.65
N HIS A 222 -2.15 6.72 8.39
CA HIS A 222 -0.75 6.55 7.94
C HIS A 222 -0.15 5.14 8.10
N LYS A 223 -0.84 4.21 8.78
CA LYS A 223 -0.30 2.86 9.09
C LYS A 223 -0.97 1.73 8.31
N TYR A 224 -1.94 2.08 7.47
CA TYR A 224 -2.73 1.11 6.75
C TYR A 224 -1.94 0.40 5.64
N TRP A 225 -1.01 1.12 4.99
CA TRP A 225 -0.25 0.64 3.84
C TRP A 225 1.16 0.14 4.23
N GLU A 226 1.71 -0.76 3.41
CA GLU A 226 3.13 -1.17 3.51
C GLU A 226 4.07 -0.02 3.12
N ASP A 227 3.64 0.85 2.21
CA ASP A 227 4.36 2.07 1.86
C ASP A 227 4.47 2.98 3.09
N PRO A 228 5.68 3.31 3.58
CA PRO A 228 5.86 4.17 4.74
C PRO A 228 5.35 5.60 4.53
N ASN A 229 5.17 6.05 3.27
CA ASN A 229 4.57 7.33 2.94
C ASN A 229 3.08 7.21 2.59
N GLY A 230 2.56 5.99 2.48
CA GLY A 230 1.19 5.70 2.09
C GLY A 230 0.19 6.13 3.14
N CYS A 231 -0.83 6.87 2.71
CA CYS A 231 -1.94 7.33 3.53
C CYS A 231 -3.26 6.79 2.96
N LEU A 232 -4.13 6.29 3.83
CA LEU A 232 -5.53 6.01 3.49
C LEU A 232 -6.37 7.19 4.00
N THR A 233 -6.81 8.06 3.11
CA THR A 233 -7.77 9.12 3.45
C THR A 233 -9.18 8.59 3.31
N VAL A 234 -9.99 8.81 4.33
CA VAL A 234 -11.39 8.38 4.40
C VAL A 234 -12.24 9.64 4.52
N SER A 235 -13.32 9.72 3.77
CA SER A 235 -14.42 10.62 4.06
C SER A 235 -15.63 9.84 4.55
N SER A 236 -16.28 10.30 5.61
CA SER A 236 -17.44 9.65 6.20
C SER A 236 -18.60 10.62 6.41
N THR A 237 -19.83 10.12 6.37
CA THR A 237 -21.03 10.87 6.77
C THR A 237 -21.80 10.12 7.86
N PHE A 238 -22.59 10.82 8.66
CA PHE A 238 -23.37 10.16 9.69
C PHE A 238 -24.62 9.52 9.08
N SER A 239 -24.82 8.21 9.32
CA SER A 239 -26.04 7.50 8.93
C SER A 239 -27.01 7.44 10.12
N PRO A 240 -28.13 8.16 10.10
CA PRO A 240 -29.09 8.14 11.21
C PRO A 240 -29.83 6.80 11.32
N LEU A 241 -29.95 6.07 10.21
CA LEU A 241 -30.51 4.71 10.19
C LEU A 241 -29.65 3.74 11.01
N LEU A 242 -28.34 3.81 10.85
CA LEU A 242 -27.40 2.94 11.57
C LEU A 242 -26.91 3.55 12.89
N VAL A 243 -27.16 4.83 13.12
CA VAL A 243 -26.66 5.63 14.26
C VAL A 243 -25.13 5.56 14.37
N GLN A 244 -24.44 5.59 13.21
CA GLN A 244 -22.99 5.53 13.13
C GLN A 244 -22.50 6.22 11.84
N TRP A 245 -21.22 6.56 11.82
CA TRP A 245 -20.58 7.11 10.64
C TRP A 245 -20.33 6.02 9.61
N VAL A 246 -20.58 6.32 8.34
CA VAL A 246 -20.43 5.41 7.20
C VAL A 246 -19.52 6.06 6.15
N PRO A 247 -18.68 5.28 5.46
CA PRO A 247 -17.74 5.82 4.48
C PRO A 247 -18.48 6.28 3.22
N VAL A 248 -18.00 7.38 2.64
CA VAL A 248 -18.47 7.92 1.35
C VAL A 248 -17.38 8.04 0.30
N LEU A 249 -16.11 8.05 0.69
CA LEU A 249 -14.96 8.05 -0.23
C LEU A 249 -13.73 7.47 0.46
N PHE A 250 -12.97 6.66 -0.26
CA PHE A 250 -11.64 6.19 0.15
C PHE A 250 -10.59 6.64 -0.84
N THR A 251 -9.42 7.05 -0.37
CA THR A 251 -8.29 7.39 -1.23
C THR A 251 -6.98 6.84 -0.69
N TYR A 252 -6.29 6.06 -1.51
CA TYR A 252 -4.85 5.84 -1.35
C TYR A 252 -4.11 7.08 -1.84
N ALA A 253 -3.12 7.55 -1.08
CA ALA A 253 -2.18 8.59 -1.46
C ALA A 253 -0.76 8.18 -1.03
N ASN A 254 0.25 8.34 -1.90
CA ASN A 254 1.66 8.07 -1.54
C ASN A 254 2.31 9.19 -0.70
N GLY A 255 1.50 10.05 -0.07
CA GLY A 255 1.91 11.18 0.74
C GLY A 255 0.71 11.92 1.34
N ALA A 256 1.01 12.93 2.16
CA ALA A 256 0.03 13.73 2.89
C ALA A 256 0.30 15.24 2.72
N THR A 257 0.62 15.66 1.49
CA THR A 257 0.81 17.10 1.17
C THR A 257 -0.53 17.74 0.79
N THR A 258 -0.54 19.07 0.70
CA THR A 258 -1.69 19.86 0.21
C THR A 258 -2.25 19.32 -1.10
N ASP A 259 -1.39 18.90 -2.04
CA ASP A 259 -1.82 18.40 -3.35
C ASP A 259 -2.52 17.04 -3.25
N HIS A 260 -2.07 16.17 -2.34
CA HIS A 260 -2.71 14.87 -2.10
C HIS A 260 -4.12 15.06 -1.55
N TYR A 261 -4.27 15.97 -0.59
CA TYR A 261 -5.57 16.30 -0.02
C TYR A 261 -6.47 17.05 -1.00
N GLN A 262 -5.91 17.96 -1.80
CA GLN A 262 -6.65 18.61 -2.89
C GLN A 262 -7.24 17.58 -3.85
N TYR A 263 -6.47 16.55 -4.21
CA TYR A 263 -6.97 15.48 -5.08
C TYR A 263 -8.18 14.76 -4.46
N HIS A 264 -8.06 14.36 -3.19
CA HIS A 264 -9.14 13.69 -2.45
C HIS A 264 -10.40 14.56 -2.38
N PHE A 265 -10.27 15.81 -1.94
CA PHE A 265 -11.41 16.72 -1.79
C PHE A 265 -12.02 17.14 -3.12
N LEU A 266 -11.23 17.26 -4.19
CA LEU A 266 -11.77 17.61 -5.50
C LEU A 266 -12.73 16.52 -5.99
N ILE A 267 -12.35 15.26 -5.81
CA ILE A 267 -13.22 14.13 -6.14
C ILE A 267 -14.46 14.17 -5.26
N LEU A 268 -14.30 14.30 -3.93
CA LEU A 268 -15.43 14.37 -3.01
C LEU A 268 -16.45 15.46 -3.42
N ILE A 269 -15.98 16.68 -3.68
CA ILE A 269 -16.82 17.83 -4.06
C ILE A 269 -17.51 17.57 -5.40
N GLN A 270 -16.79 17.03 -6.40
CA GLN A 270 -17.40 16.66 -7.69
C GLN A 270 -18.50 15.61 -7.52
N ARG A 271 -18.30 14.64 -6.64
CA ARG A 271 -19.27 13.57 -6.36
C ARG A 271 -20.48 14.08 -5.59
N VAL A 272 -20.31 14.99 -4.64
CA VAL A 272 -21.39 15.72 -3.96
C VAL A 272 -22.22 16.52 -4.98
N ALA A 273 -21.56 17.32 -5.82
CA ALA A 273 -22.22 18.14 -6.84
C ALA A 273 -22.99 17.26 -7.84
N GLN A 274 -22.41 16.15 -8.27
CA GLN A 274 -23.07 15.19 -9.14
C GLN A 274 -24.34 14.62 -8.50
N THR A 275 -24.28 14.17 -7.24
CA THR A 275 -25.46 13.68 -6.51
C THR A 275 -26.53 14.76 -6.39
N ALA A 276 -26.15 15.99 -6.08
CA ALA A 276 -27.10 17.10 -5.96
C ALA A 276 -27.85 17.35 -7.27
N ILE A 277 -27.14 17.35 -8.41
CA ILE A 277 -27.74 17.50 -9.74
C ILE A 277 -28.68 16.34 -10.05
N GLU A 278 -28.26 15.10 -9.78
CA GLU A 278 -29.06 13.89 -10.02
C GLU A 278 -30.35 13.87 -9.17
N GLN A 279 -30.29 14.39 -7.94
CA GLN A 279 -31.45 14.52 -7.04
C GLN A 279 -32.28 15.77 -7.29
N GLY A 280 -31.86 16.67 -8.19
CA GLY A 280 -32.54 17.95 -8.45
C GLY A 280 -32.44 18.96 -7.31
N LEU A 281 -31.43 18.84 -6.45
CA LEU A 281 -31.15 19.76 -5.36
C LEU A 281 -30.41 21.01 -5.88
N ALA A 282 -30.71 22.17 -5.29
CA ALA A 282 -29.98 23.39 -5.59
C ALA A 282 -28.55 23.31 -5.04
N ILE A 283 -27.55 23.52 -5.89
CA ILE A 283 -26.16 23.64 -5.46
C ILE A 283 -26.00 24.96 -4.70
N ASN A 284 -25.66 24.88 -3.41
CA ASN A 284 -25.35 26.02 -2.55
C ASN A 284 -24.15 25.68 -1.65
N ASP A 285 -23.64 26.65 -0.89
CA ASP A 285 -22.47 26.41 -0.03
C ASP A 285 -22.72 25.38 1.08
N ASP A 286 -23.98 25.21 1.49
CA ASP A 286 -24.37 24.34 2.62
C ASP A 286 -24.22 22.85 2.26
N ILE A 287 -24.44 22.45 1.00
CA ILE A 287 -24.23 21.06 0.56
C ILE A 287 -22.75 20.64 0.54
N PHE A 288 -21.83 21.61 0.59
CA PHE A 288 -20.39 21.39 0.71
C PHE A 288 -19.86 21.61 2.13
N ALA A 289 -20.74 21.77 3.12
CA ALA A 289 -20.34 21.86 4.51
C ALA A 289 -19.72 20.52 4.94
N GLY A 290 -18.42 20.52 5.18
CA GLY A 290 -17.66 19.38 5.70
C GLY A 290 -16.76 19.83 6.84
N VAL A 291 -16.50 18.93 7.77
CA VAL A 291 -15.51 19.11 8.83
C VAL A 291 -14.30 18.30 8.42
N VAL A 292 -13.17 18.97 8.22
CA VAL A 292 -11.90 18.34 7.85
C VAL A 292 -11.01 18.31 9.09
N ASP A 293 -10.18 17.28 9.25
CA ASP A 293 -9.18 17.29 10.32
C ASP A 293 -8.20 18.47 10.15
N PHE A 294 -7.81 19.07 11.27
CA PHE A 294 -7.28 20.44 11.33
C PHE A 294 -5.78 20.55 11.00
N SER A 295 -5.25 19.67 10.16
CA SER A 295 -3.88 19.84 9.67
C SER A 295 -3.81 20.86 8.54
N ASP A 296 -2.77 21.72 8.55
CA ASP A 296 -2.56 22.74 7.51
C ASP A 296 -2.62 22.17 6.08
N PRO A 297 -2.03 21.01 5.75
CA PRO A 297 -2.10 20.46 4.41
C PRO A 297 -3.52 20.03 4.01
N GLN A 298 -4.30 19.46 4.94
CA GLN A 298 -5.69 19.08 4.67
C GLN A 298 -6.57 20.29 4.42
N TRP A 299 -6.46 21.31 5.28
CA TRP A 299 -7.21 22.56 5.14
C TRP A 299 -6.90 23.24 3.80
N ASN A 300 -5.62 23.45 3.49
CA ASN A 300 -5.20 24.06 2.22
C ASN A 300 -5.63 23.22 1.02
N GLY A 301 -5.60 21.90 1.13
CA GLY A 301 -6.05 20.98 0.09
C GLY A 301 -7.54 21.14 -0.19
N PHE A 302 -8.36 21.21 0.86
CA PHE A 302 -9.80 21.44 0.77
C PHE A 302 -10.10 22.78 0.08
N VAL A 303 -9.44 23.86 0.50
CA VAL A 303 -9.62 25.20 -0.10
C VAL A 303 -9.28 25.18 -1.59
N ASN A 304 -8.14 24.58 -1.97
CA ASN A 304 -7.74 24.49 -3.36
C ASN A 304 -8.72 23.66 -4.21
N ALA A 305 -9.25 22.56 -3.64
CA ALA A 305 -10.24 21.72 -4.31
C ALA A 305 -11.57 22.44 -4.52
N PHE A 306 -12.05 23.16 -3.50
CA PHE A 306 -13.25 23.98 -3.56
C PHE A 306 -13.13 25.03 -4.67
N VAL A 307 -12.06 25.82 -4.66
CA VAL A 307 -11.81 26.84 -5.70
C VAL A 307 -11.75 26.20 -7.09
N ALA A 308 -11.02 25.09 -7.25
CA ALA A 308 -10.89 24.42 -8.55
C ALA A 308 -12.23 23.89 -9.09
N CYS A 309 -13.09 23.35 -8.23
CA CYS A 309 -14.39 22.84 -8.64
C CYS A 309 -15.33 23.96 -9.10
N PHE A 310 -15.39 25.07 -8.36
CA PHE A 310 -16.26 26.21 -8.71
C PHE A 310 -15.77 26.95 -9.95
N LEU A 311 -14.46 27.12 -10.13
CA LEU A 311 -13.91 27.72 -11.37
C LEU A 311 -14.17 26.87 -12.63
N ALA A 312 -14.40 25.57 -12.47
CA ALA A 312 -14.71 24.67 -13.59
C ALA A 312 -16.19 24.74 -14.03
N GLN A 313 -17.08 25.33 -13.23
CA GLN A 313 -18.49 25.50 -13.59
C GLN A 313 -18.67 26.76 -14.45
N SER A 314 -19.29 26.62 -15.62
CA SER A 314 -19.35 27.67 -16.66
C SER A 314 -20.23 28.87 -16.32
N ASP A 315 -21.08 28.74 -15.30
CA ASP A 315 -22.22 29.63 -15.06
C ASP A 315 -22.05 30.50 -13.80
N ASP A 316 -20.92 30.37 -13.10
CA ASP A 316 -20.70 31.08 -11.83
C ASP A 316 -19.91 32.39 -12.00
N TYR A 317 -20.45 33.48 -11.44
CA TYR A 317 -19.89 34.84 -11.55
C TYR A 317 -18.82 35.17 -10.49
N CYS A 318 -18.44 34.20 -9.65
CA CYS A 318 -17.48 34.43 -8.56
C CYS A 318 -16.03 34.41 -9.07
N SER A 319 -15.28 35.48 -8.82
CA SER A 319 -13.84 35.50 -9.11
C SER A 319 -13.05 34.62 -8.13
N GLU A 320 -11.88 34.12 -8.54
CA GLU A 320 -11.00 33.31 -7.67
C GLU A 320 -10.75 33.98 -6.31
N SER A 321 -10.59 35.31 -6.29
CA SER A 321 -10.43 36.09 -5.06
C SER A 321 -11.64 36.02 -4.12
N GLN A 322 -12.87 36.02 -4.65
CA GLN A 322 -14.07 35.91 -3.83
C GLN A 322 -14.22 34.51 -3.22
N LEU A 323 -13.86 33.47 -3.98
CA LEU A 323 -13.87 32.08 -3.48
C LEU A 323 -12.81 31.87 -2.40
N ARG A 324 -11.62 32.48 -2.56
CA ARG A 324 -10.57 32.47 -1.53
C ARG A 324 -10.98 33.24 -0.28
N ASP A 325 -11.64 34.40 -0.40
CA ASP A 325 -12.13 35.14 0.77
C ASP A 325 -13.19 34.35 1.58
N VAL A 326 -14.07 33.61 0.90
CA VAL A 326 -15.05 32.70 1.56
C VAL A 326 -14.34 31.54 2.28
N ALA A 327 -13.28 31.00 1.69
CA ALA A 327 -12.46 29.99 2.34
C ALA A 327 -11.65 30.54 3.53
N ASP A 328 -11.05 31.73 3.38
CA ASP A 328 -10.23 32.38 4.40
C ASP A 328 -11.06 32.87 5.60
N THR A 329 -12.33 33.25 5.38
CA THR A 329 -13.27 33.53 6.48
C THR A 329 -13.57 32.27 7.29
N LYS A 330 -13.63 31.08 6.67
CA LYS A 330 -13.69 29.80 7.41
C LYS A 330 -12.37 29.52 8.15
N GLY A 331 -11.21 29.84 7.57
CA GLY A 331 -9.90 29.70 8.22
C GLY A 331 -9.75 30.62 9.44
N SER A 332 -10.24 31.86 9.34
CA SER A 332 -10.25 32.81 10.47
C SER A 332 -11.20 32.39 11.58
N PHE A 333 -12.37 31.84 11.22
CA PHE A 333 -13.28 31.22 12.18
C PHE A 333 -12.60 30.04 12.90
N TRP A 334 -11.93 29.17 12.14
CA TRP A 334 -11.18 28.04 12.69
C TRP A 334 -10.11 28.50 13.69
N MET A 335 -9.24 29.44 13.33
CA MET A 335 -8.18 29.91 14.24
C MET A 335 -8.74 30.41 15.57
N LEU A 336 -9.88 31.11 15.54
CA LEU A 336 -10.52 31.58 16.75
C LEU A 336 -11.11 30.42 17.56
N CYS A 337 -11.78 29.46 16.92
CA CYS A 337 -12.29 28.25 17.57
C CYS A 337 -11.19 27.37 18.16
N ASP A 338 -10.08 27.16 17.43
CA ASP A 338 -8.91 26.40 17.89
C ASP A 338 -8.26 27.07 19.09
N SER A 339 -8.12 28.40 19.06
CA SER A 339 -7.59 29.17 20.19
C SER A 339 -8.41 28.99 21.47
N LEU A 340 -9.72 28.76 21.39
CA LEU A 340 -10.56 28.47 22.56
C LEU A 340 -10.14 27.17 23.26
N THR A 341 -9.59 26.19 22.53
CA THR A 341 -9.19 24.87 23.06
C THR A 341 -7.85 24.90 23.79
N THR A 342 -7.07 25.97 23.63
CA THR A 342 -5.75 26.14 24.26
C THR A 342 -5.71 27.29 25.27
N MET A 343 -6.70 28.18 25.26
CA MET A 343 -6.81 29.29 26.20
C MET A 343 -7.08 28.83 27.63
N GLU A 344 -6.22 29.25 28.56
CA GLU A 344 -6.39 29.05 30.01
C GLU A 344 -7.16 30.21 30.67
N ASN A 345 -7.15 31.40 30.06
CA ASN A 345 -7.73 32.61 30.66
C ASN A 345 -9.22 32.77 30.33
N HIS A 346 -10.08 32.73 31.36
CA HIS A 346 -11.53 32.92 31.20
C HIS A 346 -11.95 34.24 30.53
N ALA A 347 -11.25 35.35 30.78
CA ALA A 347 -11.61 36.65 30.23
C ALA A 347 -11.28 36.75 28.74
N GLU A 348 -10.12 36.21 28.33
CA GLU A 348 -9.72 36.11 26.92
C GLU A 348 -10.63 35.15 26.16
N PHE A 349 -10.93 34.00 26.76
CA PHE A 349 -11.88 33.04 26.22
C PHE A 349 -13.26 33.67 25.94
N ASN A 350 -13.83 34.38 26.92
CA ASN A 350 -15.12 35.04 26.75
C ASN A 350 -15.08 36.16 25.71
N HIS A 351 -13.95 36.86 25.58
CA HIS A 351 -13.76 37.87 24.53
C HIS A 351 -13.74 37.23 23.14
N THR A 352 -13.02 36.13 22.97
CA THR A 352 -12.94 35.35 21.73
C THR A 352 -14.29 34.75 21.35
N VAL A 353 -15.03 34.18 22.32
CA VAL A 353 -16.41 33.70 22.11
C VAL A 353 -17.31 34.83 21.61
N ALA A 354 -17.27 36.00 22.25
CA ALA A 354 -18.07 37.15 21.82
C ALA A 354 -17.66 37.65 20.43
N ALA A 355 -16.37 37.59 20.09
CA ALA A 355 -15.88 37.92 18.75
C ALA A 355 -16.43 36.94 17.70
N ILE A 356 -16.41 35.63 17.99
CA ILE A 356 -16.95 34.59 17.10
C ILE A 356 -18.46 34.78 16.90
N GLN A 357 -19.24 34.94 17.98
CA GLN A 357 -20.69 35.15 17.88
C GLN A 357 -21.05 36.42 17.11
N ARG A 358 -20.24 37.48 17.23
CA ARG A 358 -20.43 38.74 16.49
C ARG A 358 -20.09 38.59 15.00
N GLN A 359 -18.99 37.91 14.68
CA GLN A 359 -18.51 37.78 13.30
C GLN A 359 -19.26 36.67 12.54
N TRP A 360 -19.73 35.62 13.21
CA TRP A 360 -20.51 34.53 12.63
C TRP A 360 -21.81 34.26 13.41
N PRO A 361 -22.82 35.14 13.30
CA PRO A 361 -24.06 35.03 14.07
C PRO A 361 -24.79 33.70 13.88
N LYS A 362 -24.74 33.11 12.67
CA LYS A 362 -25.37 31.82 12.35
C LYS A 362 -24.77 30.65 13.15
N ALA A 363 -23.49 30.72 13.52
CA ALA A 363 -22.81 29.69 14.31
C ALA A 363 -23.07 29.84 15.82
N SER A 364 -23.78 30.90 16.25
CA SER A 364 -23.96 31.19 17.68
C SER A 364 -24.70 30.07 18.41
N GLN A 365 -25.70 29.44 17.80
CA GLN A 365 -26.46 28.36 18.43
C GLN A 365 -25.60 27.10 18.61
N TRP A 366 -24.82 26.75 17.58
CA TRP A 366 -23.81 25.69 17.64
C TRP A 366 -22.77 25.97 18.73
N LEU A 367 -22.19 27.18 18.76
CA LEU A 367 -21.19 27.54 19.76
C LEU A 367 -21.80 27.55 21.17
N SER A 368 -23.03 28.04 21.34
CA SER A 368 -23.74 28.01 22.62
C SER A 368 -23.94 26.61 23.15
N TRP A 369 -24.13 25.60 22.29
CA TRP A 369 -24.22 24.20 22.72
C TRP A 369 -22.91 23.72 23.35
N TRP A 370 -21.76 24.02 22.72
CA TRP A 370 -20.43 23.70 23.26
C TRP A 370 -20.09 24.48 24.53
N LEU A 371 -20.62 25.69 24.66
CA LEU A 371 -20.48 26.53 25.85
C LEU A 371 -21.38 26.12 27.02
N THR A 372 -22.23 25.09 26.84
CA THR A 372 -23.01 24.51 27.94
C THR A 372 -22.04 24.02 29.02
N PRO A 373 -22.25 24.33 30.32
CA PRO A 373 -21.27 24.07 31.37
C PRO A 373 -20.75 22.62 31.43
N ASP A 374 -21.61 21.65 31.09
CA ASP A 374 -21.26 20.24 31.11
C ASP A 374 -20.26 19.85 30.02
N HIS A 375 -20.37 20.46 28.82
CA HIS A 375 -19.47 20.23 27.69
C HIS A 375 -18.22 21.12 27.78
N ALA A 376 -18.42 22.41 28.10
CA ALA A 376 -17.36 23.41 28.13
C ALA A 376 -16.22 23.03 29.09
N ARG A 377 -16.55 22.51 30.28
CA ARG A 377 -15.58 22.08 31.29
C ARG A 377 -14.76 20.85 30.91
N MET A 378 -15.18 20.11 29.88
CA MET A 378 -14.42 18.97 29.35
C MET A 378 -13.48 19.41 28.25
N LEU A 379 -13.88 20.39 27.44
CA LEU A 379 -13.22 20.73 26.18
C LEU A 379 -12.30 21.93 26.26
N PHE A 380 -12.64 22.93 27.08
CA PHE A 380 -11.91 24.20 27.11
C PHE A 380 -11.12 24.32 28.41
N PRO A 381 -9.78 24.41 28.36
CA PRO A 381 -8.93 24.52 29.55
C PRO A 381 -9.36 25.68 30.46
N SER A 382 -9.69 26.83 29.88
CA SER A 382 -10.21 27.97 30.65
C SER A 382 -11.47 27.65 31.45
N GLN A 383 -12.27 26.64 31.08
CA GLN A 383 -13.51 26.29 31.76
C GLN A 383 -13.37 25.02 32.61
N HIS A 384 -12.18 24.41 32.65
CA HIS A 384 -11.94 23.19 33.42
C HIS A 384 -12.16 23.45 34.91
N THR A 385 -13.05 22.66 35.51
CA THR A 385 -13.26 22.64 36.97
C THR A 385 -12.51 21.51 37.65
N MET A 386 -11.86 20.65 36.86
CA MET A 386 -11.13 19.47 37.31
C MET A 386 -9.64 19.82 37.54
N PRO A 387 -8.97 19.24 38.55
CA PRO A 387 -7.52 19.40 38.72
C PRO A 387 -6.72 18.88 37.51
N GLU A 388 -5.69 19.61 37.07
CA GLU A 388 -4.84 19.31 35.90
C GLU A 388 -4.36 17.84 35.87
N ASN A 389 -3.89 17.32 37.01
CA ASN A 389 -3.38 15.96 37.14
C ASN A 389 -4.42 14.84 36.90
N LEU A 390 -5.70 15.17 36.84
CA LEU A 390 -6.80 14.26 36.51
C LEU A 390 -7.31 14.51 35.07
N ALA A 391 -7.26 15.75 34.59
CA ALA A 391 -7.53 16.09 33.19
C ALA A 391 -6.52 15.42 32.25
N ASP A 392 -5.23 15.43 32.60
CA ASP A 392 -4.13 14.75 31.86
C ASP A 392 -4.29 13.22 31.74
N LYS A 393 -5.24 12.63 32.46
CA LYS A 393 -5.53 11.18 32.45
C LYS A 393 -6.76 10.84 31.62
N LEU A 394 -7.49 11.83 31.12
CA LEU A 394 -8.58 11.59 30.19
C LEU A 394 -7.98 11.13 28.85
N PRO A 395 -8.57 10.11 28.20
CA PRO A 395 -8.11 9.69 26.89
C PRO A 395 -8.35 10.82 25.87
N ASP A 396 -7.34 11.15 25.06
CA ASP A 396 -7.36 12.20 24.02
C ASP A 396 -8.34 11.94 22.86
N ALA A 397 -9.11 10.85 22.92
CA ALA A 397 -9.88 10.34 21.79
C ALA A 397 -11.28 10.95 21.73
N THR A 398 -11.44 11.98 20.90
CA THR A 398 -12.75 12.38 20.37
C THR A 398 -12.68 12.59 18.87
N ASN A 399 -13.04 11.60 18.06
CA ASN A 399 -13.82 11.83 16.85
C ASN A 399 -14.47 10.54 16.31
N ALA A 400 -15.45 10.75 15.45
CA ALA A 400 -16.11 9.75 14.64
C ALA A 400 -15.18 8.98 13.68
N GLU A 401 -14.10 9.62 13.25
CA GLU A 401 -13.14 9.05 12.30
C GLU A 401 -12.17 8.06 12.95
N GLU A 402 -11.80 8.23 14.23
CA GLU A 402 -11.09 7.22 15.01
C GLU A 402 -11.91 5.94 15.15
N ALA A 403 -13.24 6.07 15.31
CA ALA A 403 -14.16 4.94 15.26
C ALA A 403 -14.22 4.30 13.87
N MET A 404 -14.13 5.10 12.80
CA MET A 404 -14.02 4.59 11.42
C MET A 404 -12.71 3.83 11.19
N HIS A 405 -11.57 4.41 11.59
CA HIS A 405 -10.27 3.75 11.55
C HIS A 405 -10.25 2.45 12.36
N ALA A 406 -10.81 2.46 13.57
CA ALA A 406 -10.96 1.24 14.35
C ALA A 406 -11.81 0.18 13.64
N THR A 407 -12.91 0.59 13.00
CA THR A 407 -13.78 -0.30 12.22
C THR A 407 -13.05 -0.89 11.02
N ILE A 408 -12.30 -0.06 10.27
CA ILE A 408 -11.44 -0.49 9.16
C ILE A 408 -10.44 -1.54 9.64
N TYR A 409 -9.73 -1.28 10.74
CA TYR A 409 -8.76 -2.23 11.28
C TYR A 409 -9.41 -3.54 11.77
N CYS A 410 -10.61 -3.47 12.35
CA CYS A 410 -11.34 -4.67 12.78
C CYS A 410 -11.78 -5.55 11.59
N ILE A 411 -12.23 -4.93 10.49
CA ILE A 411 -12.74 -5.65 9.32
C ILE A 411 -11.59 -6.18 8.46
N VAL A 412 -10.55 -5.36 8.23
CA VAL A 412 -9.42 -5.72 7.37
C VAL A 412 -8.47 -6.68 8.09
N GLY A 413 -8.31 -6.56 9.41
CA GLY A 413 -7.54 -7.50 10.24
C GLY A 413 -6.02 -7.43 10.07
N SER A 414 -5.50 -6.59 9.18
CA SER A 414 -4.06 -6.38 8.95
C SER A 414 -3.72 -4.91 8.74
N LEU A 415 -2.57 -4.51 9.31
CA LEU A 415 -1.86 -3.27 8.99
C LEU A 415 -0.77 -3.57 7.96
N HIS A 416 -0.20 -2.53 7.35
CA HIS A 416 0.88 -2.65 6.36
C HIS A 416 0.49 -3.46 5.11
N ASN A 417 -0.68 -3.15 4.56
CA ASN A 417 -1.21 -3.89 3.42
C ASN A 417 -0.48 -3.51 2.12
N PRO A 418 -0.09 -4.49 1.28
CA PRO A 418 0.36 -4.23 -0.09
C PRO A 418 -0.75 -3.56 -0.89
N LEU A 419 -0.41 -2.62 -1.80
CA LEU A 419 -1.37 -1.73 -2.48
C LEU A 419 -2.67 -2.41 -2.92
N PHE A 420 -2.64 -3.42 -3.80
CA PHE A 420 -3.87 -4.01 -4.33
C PHE A 420 -4.68 -4.79 -3.29
N GLN A 421 -4.03 -5.50 -2.36
CA GLN A 421 -4.71 -6.14 -1.24
C GLN A 421 -5.31 -5.09 -0.29
N GLY A 422 -4.62 -3.98 -0.10
CA GLY A 422 -5.10 -2.88 0.72
C GLY A 422 -6.25 -2.10 0.06
N LEU A 423 -6.37 -2.08 -1.27
CA LEU A 423 -7.53 -1.50 -1.97
C LEU A 423 -8.80 -2.37 -1.80
N ASP A 424 -8.66 -3.68 -1.65
CA ASP A 424 -9.80 -4.58 -1.36
C ASP A 424 -10.37 -4.37 0.05
N GLY A 425 -9.53 -3.95 1.00
CA GLY A 425 -9.92 -3.74 2.39
C GLY A 425 -11.07 -2.74 2.58
N PRO A 426 -10.98 -1.50 2.07
CA PRO A 426 -12.06 -0.52 2.13
C PRO A 426 -13.36 -0.99 1.47
N LEU A 427 -13.27 -1.79 0.40
CA LEU A 427 -14.46 -2.37 -0.23
C LEU A 427 -15.13 -3.41 0.67
N ASN A 428 -14.36 -4.18 1.44
CA ASN A 428 -14.92 -5.08 2.45
C ASN A 428 -15.59 -4.32 3.60
N VAL A 429 -15.03 -3.16 3.99
CA VAL A 429 -15.62 -2.26 5.00
C VAL A 429 -16.97 -1.72 4.52
N GLU A 430 -17.00 -1.17 3.31
CA GLU A 430 -18.24 -0.74 2.66
C GLU A 430 -19.29 -1.85 2.64
N LYS A 431 -18.90 -3.06 2.24
CA LYS A 431 -19.80 -4.19 2.12
C LYS A 431 -20.44 -4.56 3.46
N ALA A 432 -19.67 -4.46 4.54
CA ALA A 432 -20.18 -4.70 5.89
C ALA A 432 -21.24 -3.67 6.30
N PHE A 433 -21.02 -2.38 6.02
CA PHE A 433 -22.00 -1.33 6.30
C PHE A 433 -23.25 -1.46 5.43
N ARG A 434 -23.09 -1.74 4.13
CA ARG A 434 -24.21 -1.97 3.22
C ARG A 434 -25.12 -3.11 3.71
N MET A 435 -24.54 -4.24 4.13
CA MET A 435 -25.33 -5.35 4.71
C MET A 435 -26.07 -4.94 5.99
N GLN A 436 -25.48 -4.09 6.83
CA GLN A 436 -26.15 -3.57 8.02
C GLN A 436 -27.32 -2.66 7.65
N THR A 437 -27.14 -1.77 6.67
CA THR A 437 -28.20 -0.90 6.13
C THR A 437 -29.36 -1.72 5.58
N GLU A 438 -29.09 -2.72 4.74
CA GLU A 438 -30.12 -3.60 4.18
C GLU A 438 -30.91 -4.34 5.27
N SER A 439 -30.21 -4.81 6.31
CA SER A 439 -30.83 -5.47 7.47
C SER A 439 -31.68 -4.50 8.31
N ALA A 440 -31.26 -3.25 8.44
CA ALA A 440 -32.00 -2.21 9.17
C ALA A 440 -33.27 -1.78 8.43
N LEU A 441 -33.22 -1.68 7.09
CA LEU A 441 -34.39 -1.35 6.25
C LEU A 441 -35.46 -2.46 6.19
N CYS A 442 -35.07 -3.70 6.50
CA CYS A 442 -35.98 -4.85 6.53
C CYS A 442 -36.69 -5.04 7.88
N LYS A 443 -36.37 -4.22 8.89
CA LYS A 443 -37.03 -4.21 10.21
C LYS A 443 -38.04 -3.08 10.27
#